data_AF-A0A954MIZ0-F1
#
_entry.id   AF-A0A954MIZ0-F1
#
_cell.length_a   1.000
_cell.length_b   1.000
_cell.length_c   1.000
_cell.angle_alpha   90.00
_cell.angle_beta   90.00
_cell.angle_gamma   90.00
#
_symmetry.space_group_name_H-M   'P 1'
#
loop_
_entity.id
_entity.type
_entity.pdbx_description
1 polymer ?
#
loop_
_entity_poly.entity_id
_entity_poly.type
_entity_poly.pdbx_seq_one_letter_code
_entity_poly.pdbx_strand_id
1 'polypeptide(L)'
;MQMYRCGWLLLALVSLNGLAHGETKWYSDLTAARAEAERLNRPILCHFYGEWCLPCQKMERSVLNEPAVLEQLGGTVIGVKVDVDKHPDLVRRFAVSKFPTDIFLEPTGERLLESQGFHPINEYVSMMQRASTRYADLLAKRQPRPSAPVANIPNEGPNSQELASQSNPAPKSAKVGPIMLDGYCAVTLWKHRRWVKGSEQFKGEYKGQEYVFSSAETLHEFTENPERFVPRFLGCDPVVVWETDRAIPGKTQFGAFYDDELYLFSTAENRKTFKASPDRYIRTRVVLRPELIETAIQ
;
A
#
# COMPACT_ATOMS: atom_id res chain seq x y z
N MET A 1 -58.64 -8.15 -49.40
CA MET A 1 -58.16 -7.45 -48.19
C MET A 1 -57.17 -8.35 -47.47
N GLN A 2 -55.88 -8.23 -47.77
CA GLN A 2 -54.81 -9.01 -47.13
C GLN A 2 -53.63 -8.06 -46.89
N MET A 3 -53.08 -8.02 -45.68
CA MET A 3 -52.22 -6.92 -45.22
C MET A 3 -50.84 -7.45 -44.82
N TYR A 4 -49.82 -7.20 -45.65
CA TYR A 4 -48.44 -7.56 -45.35
C TYR A 4 -47.89 -6.71 -44.20
N ARG A 5 -47.54 -7.35 -43.08
CA ARG A 5 -46.94 -6.69 -41.91
C ARG A 5 -45.42 -6.75 -42.03
N CYS A 6 -44.77 -5.60 -42.24
CA CYS A 6 -43.31 -5.51 -42.20
C CYS A 6 -42.79 -5.81 -40.79
N GLY A 7 -42.01 -6.89 -40.64
CA GLY A 7 -41.32 -7.22 -39.40
C GLY A 7 -40.06 -6.37 -39.22
N TRP A 8 -40.14 -5.29 -38.45
CA TRP A 8 -38.96 -4.55 -37.99
C TRP A 8 -38.26 -5.34 -36.89
N LEU A 9 -37.11 -5.97 -37.18
CA LEU A 9 -36.22 -6.46 -36.13
C LEU A 9 -35.49 -5.28 -35.46
N LEU A 10 -36.05 -4.82 -34.34
CA LEU A 10 -35.35 -3.93 -33.42
C LEU A 10 -34.27 -4.74 -32.68
N LEU A 11 -33.04 -4.65 -33.18
CA LEU A 11 -31.84 -5.18 -32.52
C LEU A 11 -31.51 -4.31 -31.29
N ALA A 12 -32.06 -4.68 -30.14
CA ALA A 12 -31.84 -3.97 -28.89
C ALA A 12 -30.40 -4.13 -28.40
N LEU A 13 -29.58 -3.09 -28.57
CA LEU A 13 -28.25 -2.98 -27.97
C LEU A 13 -28.39 -2.82 -26.45
N VAL A 14 -28.40 -3.95 -25.73
CA VAL A 14 -28.33 -3.96 -24.27
C VAL A 14 -26.92 -3.55 -23.84
N SER A 15 -26.79 -2.31 -23.39
CA SER A 15 -25.52 -1.77 -22.87
C SER A 15 -25.14 -2.39 -21.52
N LEU A 16 -24.55 -3.58 -21.53
CA LEU A 16 -23.85 -4.13 -20.37
C LEU A 16 -22.58 -3.32 -20.10
N ASN A 17 -22.68 -2.30 -19.23
CA ASN A 17 -21.58 -1.80 -18.41
C ASN A 17 -22.08 -1.00 -17.19
N GLY A 18 -23.14 -1.50 -16.55
CA GLY A 18 -23.48 -1.09 -15.19
C GLY A 18 -22.50 -1.72 -14.20
N LEU A 19 -21.45 -0.98 -13.80
CA LEU A 19 -20.66 -1.33 -12.62
C LEU A 19 -21.62 -1.42 -11.42
N ALA A 20 -21.62 -2.56 -10.72
CA ALA A 20 -22.54 -2.81 -9.62
C ALA A 20 -22.29 -1.84 -8.46
N HIS A 21 -23.03 -0.74 -8.41
CA HIS A 21 -22.99 0.22 -7.32
C HIS A 21 -23.63 -0.41 -6.08
N GLY A 22 -22.93 -0.33 -4.95
CA GLY A 22 -23.46 -0.72 -3.65
C GLY A 22 -24.28 0.42 -3.05
N GLU A 23 -24.93 0.18 -1.92
CA GLU A 23 -25.60 1.25 -1.18
C GLU A 23 -24.57 2.24 -0.62
N THR A 24 -24.73 3.54 -0.91
CA THR A 24 -23.87 4.66 -0.47
C THR A 24 -24.07 5.00 1.01
N LYS A 25 -23.93 4.01 1.90
CA LYS A 25 -24.21 4.11 3.33
C LYS A 25 -23.07 3.62 4.21
N TRP A 26 -23.05 4.12 5.44
CA TRP A 26 -22.33 3.48 6.54
C TRP A 26 -23.18 2.36 7.14
N TYR A 27 -22.58 1.16 7.27
CA TYR A 27 -23.13 0.07 8.07
C TYR A 27 -22.86 0.30 9.56
N SER A 28 -23.67 -0.30 10.43
CA SER A 28 -23.48 -0.33 11.90
C SER A 28 -23.11 -1.72 12.44
N ASP A 29 -23.11 -2.76 11.59
CA ASP A 29 -22.67 -4.11 11.93
C ASP A 29 -21.60 -4.60 10.94
N LEU A 30 -20.52 -5.15 11.50
CA LEU A 30 -19.38 -5.70 10.76
C LEU A 30 -19.72 -7.03 10.04
N THR A 31 -20.75 -7.77 10.47
CA THR A 31 -21.14 -9.02 9.80
C THR A 31 -21.94 -8.75 8.53
N ALA A 32 -22.91 -7.83 8.57
CA ALA A 32 -23.62 -7.33 7.39
C ALA A 32 -22.66 -6.63 6.40
N ALA A 33 -21.74 -5.80 6.91
CA ALA A 33 -20.74 -5.15 6.07
C ALA A 33 -19.80 -6.16 5.37
N ARG A 34 -19.40 -7.24 6.08
CA ARG A 34 -18.60 -8.32 5.48
C ARG A 34 -19.36 -9.07 4.40
N ALA A 35 -20.61 -9.46 4.63
CA ALA A 35 -21.42 -10.16 3.63
C ALA A 35 -21.58 -9.34 2.32
N GLU A 36 -21.76 -8.03 2.43
CA GLU A 36 -21.81 -7.13 1.26
C GLU A 36 -20.44 -6.98 0.58
N ALA A 37 -19.35 -6.92 1.37
CA ALA A 37 -17.99 -6.83 0.86
C ALA A 37 -17.54 -8.11 0.11
N GLU A 38 -17.95 -9.29 0.58
CA GLU A 38 -17.84 -10.56 -0.14
C GLU A 38 -18.64 -10.50 -1.46
N ARG A 39 -19.92 -10.13 -1.40
CA ARG A 39 -20.83 -10.07 -2.57
C ARG A 39 -20.34 -9.13 -3.67
N LEU A 40 -19.79 -7.97 -3.30
CA LEU A 40 -19.32 -6.94 -4.24
C LEU A 40 -17.82 -7.01 -4.55
N ASN A 41 -17.07 -7.95 -3.97
CA ASN A 41 -15.62 -8.05 -4.09
C ASN A 41 -14.90 -6.71 -3.75
N ARG A 42 -15.14 -6.20 -2.54
CA ARG A 42 -14.55 -4.96 -2.03
C ARG A 42 -13.88 -5.15 -0.66
N PRO A 43 -12.94 -4.28 -0.26
CA PRO A 43 -12.50 -4.23 1.13
C PRO A 43 -13.58 -3.61 2.04
N ILE A 44 -13.49 -3.90 3.33
CA ILE A 44 -14.27 -3.26 4.39
C ILE A 44 -13.46 -2.10 4.97
N LEU A 45 -14.08 -0.98 5.32
CA LEU A 45 -13.51 0.09 6.13
C LEU A 45 -14.21 0.14 7.49
N CYS A 46 -13.48 -0.19 8.55
CA CYS A 46 -13.96 -0.11 9.93
C CYS A 46 -13.52 1.21 10.56
N HIS A 47 -14.46 2.16 10.72
CA HIS A 47 -14.23 3.44 11.40
C HIS A 47 -14.55 3.32 12.89
N PHE A 48 -13.54 3.26 13.75
CA PHE A 48 -13.68 3.14 15.20
C PHE A 48 -13.85 4.51 15.86
N TYR A 49 -14.98 4.71 16.54
CA TYR A 49 -15.35 5.99 17.14
C TYR A 49 -16.11 5.81 18.46
N GLY A 50 -16.20 6.87 19.26
CA GLY A 50 -17.12 6.95 20.41
C GLY A 50 -17.78 8.32 20.45
N GLU A 51 -19.00 8.42 21.01
CA GLU A 51 -19.77 9.68 21.01
C GLU A 51 -19.06 10.80 21.81
N TRP A 52 -18.26 10.43 22.81
CA TRP A 52 -17.42 11.32 23.62
C TRP A 52 -16.14 11.81 22.90
N CYS A 53 -15.80 11.26 21.74
CA CYS A 53 -14.57 11.59 21.00
C CYS A 53 -14.74 12.85 20.14
N LEU A 54 -14.33 14.01 20.66
CA LEU A 54 -14.38 15.29 19.91
C LEU A 54 -13.67 15.26 18.53
N PRO A 55 -12.49 14.61 18.35
CA PRO A 55 -11.88 14.45 17.02
C PRO A 55 -12.74 13.60 16.06
N CYS A 56 -13.40 12.56 16.57
CA CYS A 56 -14.31 11.72 15.80
C CYS A 56 -15.54 12.52 15.35
N GLN A 57 -16.17 13.27 16.26
CA GLN A 57 -17.28 14.17 15.92
C GLN A 57 -16.89 15.24 14.88
N LYS A 58 -15.64 15.71 14.89
CA LYS A 58 -15.14 16.62 13.86
C LYS A 58 -15.06 15.92 12.50
N MET A 59 -14.51 14.71 12.46
CA MET A 59 -14.40 13.88 11.26
C MET A 59 -15.77 13.53 10.67
N GLU A 60 -16.75 13.19 11.52
CA GLU A 60 -18.14 12.98 11.15
C GLU A 60 -18.72 14.16 10.35
N ARG A 61 -18.50 15.38 10.84
CA ARG A 61 -19.09 16.62 10.31
C ARG A 61 -18.37 17.22 9.10
N SER A 62 -17.11 16.85 8.83
CA SER A 62 -16.30 17.46 7.76
C SER A 62 -15.56 16.47 6.85
N VAL A 63 -15.89 15.18 6.95
CA VAL A 63 -15.27 14.10 6.17
C VAL A 63 -16.27 12.98 5.88
N LEU A 64 -16.80 12.30 6.90
CA LEU A 64 -17.44 10.98 6.73
C LEU A 64 -18.78 11.01 6.00
N ASN A 65 -19.42 12.19 5.96
CA ASN A 65 -20.70 12.43 5.28
C ASN A 65 -20.54 13.29 4.01
N GLU A 66 -19.30 13.58 3.59
CA GLU A 66 -19.03 14.35 2.38
C GLU A 66 -19.30 13.52 1.11
N PRO A 67 -19.84 14.10 0.01
CA PRO A 67 -20.23 13.34 -1.18
C PRO A 67 -19.11 12.48 -1.77
N ALA A 68 -17.87 12.97 -1.78
CA ALA A 68 -16.70 12.23 -2.28
C ALA A 68 -16.34 11.00 -1.43
N VAL A 69 -16.73 10.96 -0.16
CA VAL A 69 -16.58 9.78 0.71
C VAL A 69 -17.74 8.81 0.49
N LEU A 70 -18.98 9.32 0.44
CA LEU A 70 -20.17 8.50 0.18
C LEU A 70 -20.11 7.80 -1.19
N GLU A 71 -19.51 8.44 -2.20
CA GLU A 71 -19.23 7.84 -3.51
C GLU A 71 -18.28 6.64 -3.41
N GLN A 72 -17.22 6.71 -2.58
CA GLN A 72 -16.34 5.56 -2.34
C GLN A 72 -17.06 4.42 -1.61
N LEU A 73 -18.02 4.72 -0.73
CA LEU A 73 -18.85 3.71 -0.05
C LEU A 73 -19.74 2.93 -1.04
N GLY A 74 -20.36 3.63 -2.00
CA GLY A 74 -21.15 2.98 -3.06
C GLY A 74 -20.28 2.36 -4.16
N GLY A 75 -19.07 2.86 -4.40
CA GLY A 75 -18.24 2.50 -5.56
C GLY A 75 -17.09 1.52 -5.31
N THR A 76 -16.36 1.62 -4.19
CA THR A 76 -15.00 1.03 -4.08
C THR A 76 -14.68 0.34 -2.75
N VAL A 77 -15.37 0.66 -1.65
CA VAL A 77 -15.11 0.17 -0.28
C VAL A 77 -16.45 0.01 0.47
N ILE A 78 -16.61 -0.99 1.34
CA ILE A 78 -17.82 -1.10 2.21
C ILE A 78 -17.51 -0.51 3.60
N GLY A 79 -18.11 0.62 3.95
CA GLY A 79 -17.87 1.28 5.23
C GLY A 79 -18.77 0.78 6.36
N VAL A 80 -18.18 0.53 7.53
CA VAL A 80 -18.87 0.25 8.79
C VAL A 80 -18.34 1.17 9.90
N LYS A 81 -19.24 1.82 10.63
CA LYS A 81 -18.90 2.59 11.83
C LYS A 81 -19.01 1.69 13.06
N VAL A 82 -17.94 1.61 13.84
CA VAL A 82 -17.83 0.78 15.04
C VAL A 82 -17.79 1.67 16.26
N ASP A 83 -18.90 1.70 16.99
CA ASP A 83 -18.99 2.33 18.30
C ASP A 83 -18.18 1.52 19.33
N VAL A 84 -17.18 2.16 19.93
CA VAL A 84 -16.19 1.52 20.81
C VAL A 84 -16.74 1.16 22.19
N ASP A 85 -17.79 1.86 22.63
CA ASP A 85 -18.47 1.59 23.90
C ASP A 85 -19.45 0.41 23.74
N LYS A 86 -20.02 0.23 22.54
CA LYS A 86 -20.89 -0.91 22.18
C LYS A 86 -20.11 -2.17 21.74
N HIS A 87 -18.93 -2.02 21.13
CA HIS A 87 -18.15 -3.13 20.56
C HIS A 87 -16.72 -3.26 21.15
N PRO A 88 -16.56 -3.40 22.49
CA PRO A 88 -15.26 -3.55 23.14
C PRO A 88 -14.58 -4.89 22.83
N ASP A 89 -15.27 -5.85 22.21
CA ASP A 89 -14.70 -7.06 21.62
C ASP A 89 -13.90 -6.74 20.34
N LEU A 90 -14.46 -5.92 19.44
CA LEU A 90 -13.81 -5.51 18.19
C LEU A 90 -12.60 -4.61 18.46
N VAL A 91 -12.72 -3.68 19.42
CA VAL A 91 -11.61 -2.82 19.89
C VAL A 91 -10.42 -3.68 20.31
N ARG A 92 -10.64 -4.74 21.11
CA ARG A 92 -9.60 -5.69 21.52
C ARG A 92 -9.08 -6.53 20.34
N ARG A 93 -9.98 -7.12 19.54
CA ARG A 93 -9.64 -7.96 18.38
C ARG A 93 -8.70 -7.26 17.39
N PHE A 94 -8.92 -5.97 17.16
CA PHE A 94 -8.13 -5.18 16.23
C PHE A 94 -7.04 -4.32 16.89
N ALA A 95 -6.84 -4.44 18.21
CA ALA A 95 -5.86 -3.71 19.01
C ALA A 95 -5.96 -2.17 18.91
N VAL A 96 -7.19 -1.64 18.78
CA VAL A 96 -7.42 -0.20 18.65
C VAL A 96 -7.22 0.50 19.99
N SER A 97 -6.33 1.51 20.01
CA SER A 97 -5.93 2.22 21.23
C SER A 97 -6.06 3.75 21.17
N LYS A 98 -6.56 4.30 20.05
CA LYS A 98 -6.78 5.75 19.82
C LYS A 98 -8.02 5.94 18.95
N PHE A 99 -8.62 7.12 19.00
CA PHE A 99 -9.85 7.43 18.25
C PHE A 99 -9.80 8.83 17.60
N PRO A 100 -10.33 9.00 16.37
CA PRO A 100 -10.80 7.92 15.48
C PRO A 100 -9.64 7.03 15.02
N THR A 101 -9.94 5.81 14.61
CA THR A 101 -9.00 4.89 13.94
C THR A 101 -9.74 4.20 12.81
N ASP A 102 -9.13 4.15 11.63
CA ASP A 102 -9.70 3.58 10.42
C ASP A 102 -8.91 2.35 10.01
N ILE A 103 -9.55 1.19 9.96
CA ILE A 103 -8.92 -0.09 9.60
C ILE A 103 -9.58 -0.64 8.35
N PHE A 104 -8.79 -0.78 7.29
CA PHE A 104 -9.21 -1.44 6.06
C PHE A 104 -8.91 -2.93 6.15
N LEU A 105 -9.95 -3.74 5.92
CA LEU A 105 -9.89 -5.19 5.97
C LEU A 105 -10.26 -5.79 4.62
N GLU A 106 -9.70 -6.95 4.34
CA GLU A 106 -10.32 -7.90 3.44
C GLU A 106 -11.64 -8.44 4.04
N PRO A 107 -12.57 -8.98 3.24
CA PRO A 107 -13.73 -9.68 3.78
C PRO A 107 -13.36 -10.88 4.66
N THR A 108 -12.22 -11.52 4.40
CA THR A 108 -11.63 -12.57 5.26
C THR A 108 -11.26 -12.08 6.67
N GLY A 109 -11.13 -10.76 6.87
CA GLY A 109 -10.67 -10.13 8.10
C GLY A 109 -9.16 -9.86 8.16
N GLU A 110 -8.41 -10.13 7.09
CA GLU A 110 -6.98 -9.74 6.97
C GLU A 110 -6.84 -8.21 6.85
N ARG A 111 -5.82 -7.60 7.46
CA ARG A 111 -5.63 -6.14 7.49
C ARG A 111 -4.88 -5.65 6.25
N LEU A 112 -5.52 -4.77 5.48
CA LEU A 112 -4.96 -4.14 4.29
C LEU A 112 -4.18 -2.86 4.60
N LEU A 113 -4.73 -2.02 5.48
CA LEU A 113 -4.21 -0.72 5.88
C LEU A 113 -4.86 -0.29 7.21
N GLU A 114 -4.20 0.62 7.93
CA GLU A 114 -4.71 1.27 9.14
C GLU A 114 -4.25 2.73 9.14
N SER A 115 -5.10 3.64 9.62
CA SER A 115 -4.67 4.99 10.03
C SER A 115 -5.31 5.41 11.35
N GLN A 116 -4.66 6.34 12.07
CA GLN A 116 -5.04 6.77 13.41
C GLN A 116 -5.14 8.30 13.49
N GLY A 117 -6.29 8.81 13.93
CA GLY A 117 -6.56 10.24 14.12
C GLY A 117 -7.36 10.89 12.99
N PHE A 118 -7.53 12.21 13.08
CA PHE A 118 -8.30 13.00 12.12
C PHE A 118 -7.50 13.24 10.83
N HIS A 119 -8.10 12.93 9.68
CA HIS A 119 -7.59 13.29 8.35
C HIS A 119 -8.51 14.29 7.64
N PRO A 120 -7.99 15.22 6.82
CA PRO A 120 -8.80 16.02 5.91
C PRO A 120 -9.35 15.17 4.76
N ILE A 121 -10.47 15.62 4.16
CA ILE A 121 -11.22 14.89 3.12
C ILE A 121 -10.36 14.30 1.99
N ASN A 122 -9.39 15.06 1.45
CA ASN A 122 -8.56 14.60 0.34
C ASN A 122 -7.67 13.42 0.73
N GLU A 123 -7.04 13.46 1.91
CA GLU A 123 -6.22 12.35 2.42
C GLU A 123 -7.08 11.11 2.68
N TYR A 124 -8.29 11.32 3.21
CA TYR A 124 -9.22 10.24 3.52
C TYR A 124 -9.76 9.52 2.28
N VAL A 125 -10.18 10.26 1.24
CA VAL A 125 -10.60 9.67 -0.05
C VAL A 125 -9.44 8.95 -0.72
N SER A 126 -8.22 9.51 -0.66
CA SER A 126 -7.00 8.87 -1.16
C SER A 126 -6.74 7.54 -0.45
N MET A 127 -6.89 7.50 0.87
CA MET A 127 -6.75 6.29 1.71
C MET A 127 -7.75 5.20 1.32
N MET A 128 -9.02 5.55 1.09
CA MET A 128 -10.04 4.62 0.59
C MET A 128 -9.67 4.04 -0.79
N GLN A 129 -9.19 4.89 -1.70
CA GLN A 129 -8.73 4.44 -3.02
C GLN A 129 -7.50 3.51 -2.96
N ARG A 130 -6.54 3.78 -2.06
CA ARG A 130 -5.38 2.88 -1.82
C ARG A 130 -5.84 1.51 -1.35
N ALA A 131 -6.74 1.45 -0.37
CA ALA A 131 -7.26 0.19 0.15
C ALA A 131 -8.02 -0.62 -0.91
N SER A 132 -8.89 0.03 -1.70
CA SER A 132 -9.58 -0.62 -2.82
C SER A 132 -8.61 -1.13 -3.90
N THR A 133 -7.61 -0.32 -4.28
CA THR A 133 -6.56 -0.73 -5.24
C THR A 133 -5.75 -1.92 -4.73
N ARG A 134 -5.30 -1.89 -3.47
CA ARG A 134 -4.55 -2.99 -2.83
C ARG A 134 -5.36 -4.29 -2.80
N TYR A 135 -6.67 -4.21 -2.50
CA TYR A 135 -7.55 -5.37 -2.53
C TYR A 135 -7.75 -5.93 -3.95
N ALA A 136 -7.94 -5.07 -4.95
CA ALA A 136 -8.06 -5.48 -6.35
C ALA A 136 -6.78 -6.18 -6.86
N ASP A 137 -5.58 -5.68 -6.51
CA ASP A 137 -4.31 -6.34 -6.83
C ASP A 137 -4.14 -7.69 -6.10
N LEU A 138 -4.71 -7.87 -4.90
CA LEU A 138 -4.71 -9.14 -4.17
C LEU A 138 -5.66 -10.16 -4.82
N LEU A 139 -6.88 -9.74 -5.21
CA LEU A 139 -7.78 -10.58 -6.00
C LEU A 139 -7.17 -11.01 -7.33
N ALA A 140 -6.52 -10.09 -8.06
CA ALA A 140 -5.86 -10.39 -9.32
C ALA A 140 -4.71 -11.41 -9.18
N LYS A 141 -4.00 -11.42 -8.04
CA LYS A 141 -2.95 -12.40 -7.72
C LYS A 141 -3.50 -13.77 -7.31
N ARG A 142 -4.74 -13.83 -6.79
CA ARG A 142 -5.40 -15.07 -6.35
C ARG A 142 -6.09 -15.84 -7.47
N GLN A 143 -6.41 -15.19 -8.59
CA GLN A 143 -6.95 -15.90 -9.76
C GLN A 143 -5.84 -16.74 -10.42
N PRO A 144 -6.07 -18.05 -10.68
CA PRO A 144 -5.13 -18.85 -11.44
C PRO A 144 -5.01 -18.28 -12.86
N ARG A 145 -3.78 -17.94 -13.26
CA ARG A 145 -3.48 -17.38 -14.58
C ARG A 145 -4.03 -18.33 -15.67
N PRO A 146 -4.87 -17.87 -16.61
CA PRO A 146 -5.32 -18.69 -17.72
C PRO A 146 -4.11 -19.30 -18.45
N SER A 147 -4.11 -20.62 -18.58
CA SER A 147 -3.02 -21.35 -19.24
C SER A 147 -3.04 -21.03 -20.74
N ALA A 148 -2.11 -20.17 -21.18
CA ALA A 148 -1.86 -19.98 -22.59
C ALA A 148 -1.52 -21.33 -23.25
N PRO A 149 -1.94 -21.59 -24.51
CA PRO A 149 -1.66 -22.86 -25.17
C PRO A 149 -0.15 -23.11 -25.25
N VAL A 150 0.31 -24.22 -24.69
CA VAL A 150 1.72 -24.63 -24.77
C VAL A 150 1.98 -25.12 -26.20
N ALA A 151 2.69 -24.32 -26.98
CA ALA A 151 3.27 -24.76 -28.24
C ALA A 151 4.47 -25.67 -27.94
N ASN A 152 4.42 -26.91 -28.42
CA ASN A 152 5.50 -27.87 -28.22
C ASN A 152 6.75 -27.46 -28.99
N ILE A 153 7.89 -27.35 -28.30
CA ILE A 153 9.22 -27.29 -28.89
C ILE A 153 9.91 -28.64 -28.59
N PRO A 154 10.47 -29.35 -29.59
CA PRO A 154 11.22 -30.59 -29.35
C PRO A 154 12.44 -30.39 -28.45
N ASN A 155 12.75 -31.40 -27.64
CA ASN A 155 13.84 -31.38 -26.67
C ASN A 155 15.01 -32.25 -27.15
N GLU A 156 16.15 -31.64 -27.49
CA GLU A 156 17.40 -32.33 -27.80
C GLU A 156 18.56 -31.76 -26.95
N GLY A 157 18.84 -32.43 -25.83
CA GLY A 157 20.20 -32.59 -25.31
C GLY A 157 20.76 -33.94 -25.79
N PRO A 158 22.07 -34.24 -25.65
CA PRO A 158 22.81 -34.16 -24.38
C PRO A 158 24.23 -33.53 -24.57
N ASN A 159 25.31 -33.66 -23.76
CA ASN A 159 25.72 -34.34 -22.51
C ASN A 159 27.00 -33.58 -22.00
N SER A 160 27.64 -33.73 -20.83
CA SER A 160 27.36 -34.30 -19.48
C SER A 160 28.58 -34.02 -18.57
N GLN A 161 28.36 -33.75 -17.27
CA GLN A 161 29.39 -33.77 -16.19
C GLN A 161 30.52 -32.71 -16.34
N GLU A 162 31.29 -32.28 -15.32
CA GLU A 162 31.42 -32.57 -13.88
C GLU A 162 31.53 -31.20 -13.12
N LEU A 163 31.61 -31.02 -11.79
CA LEU A 163 32.36 -31.75 -10.75
C LEU A 163 31.70 -31.50 -9.37
N ALA A 164 31.97 -32.36 -8.39
CA ALA A 164 31.31 -32.34 -7.07
C ALA A 164 31.99 -31.44 -6.01
N SER A 165 31.17 -31.03 -5.04
CA SER A 165 31.49 -30.80 -3.61
C SER A 165 32.80 -30.12 -3.21
N GLN A 166 32.70 -28.89 -2.70
CA GLN A 166 33.63 -28.38 -1.67
C GLN A 166 32.97 -27.34 -0.76
N SER A 167 33.34 -27.38 0.52
CA SER A 167 32.76 -26.56 1.60
C SER A 167 33.85 -25.75 2.30
N ASN A 168 33.48 -24.56 2.80
CA ASN A 168 34.31 -23.59 3.54
C ASN A 168 35.43 -22.88 2.73
N PRO A 169 35.93 -21.72 3.20
CA PRO A 169 35.37 -20.78 4.17
C PRO A 169 35.07 -19.39 3.54
N ALA A 170 34.48 -18.46 4.31
CA ALA A 170 34.15 -17.12 3.82
C ALA A 170 35.40 -16.24 3.52
N PRO A 171 35.51 -15.65 2.32
CA PRO A 171 36.49 -14.60 2.03
C PRO A 171 35.99 -13.22 2.49
N LYS A 172 36.94 -12.36 2.87
CA LYS A 172 36.70 -11.07 3.55
C LYS A 172 36.25 -9.95 2.60
N SER A 173 35.53 -8.96 3.16
CA SER A 173 35.46 -7.59 2.64
C SER A 173 34.85 -7.38 1.24
N ALA A 174 33.55 -7.65 1.09
CA ALA A 174 32.75 -7.02 0.04
C ALA A 174 32.67 -5.49 0.28
N LYS A 175 32.43 -4.72 -0.80
CA LYS A 175 32.43 -3.24 -0.74
C LYS A 175 31.25 -2.71 0.08
N VAL A 176 31.47 -1.65 0.84
CA VAL A 176 30.43 -0.94 1.59
C VAL A 176 29.52 -0.20 0.59
N GLY A 177 28.28 -0.67 0.45
CA GLY A 177 27.22 0.10 -0.22
C GLY A 177 26.89 1.38 0.57
N PRO A 178 26.32 2.41 -0.07
CA PRO A 178 26.05 3.68 0.60
C PRO A 178 25.11 3.50 1.79
N ILE A 179 25.53 3.99 2.97
CA ILE A 179 24.72 3.95 4.19
C ILE A 179 23.44 4.75 3.96
N MET A 180 22.30 4.08 4.10
CA MET A 180 21.00 4.67 3.79
C MET A 180 20.67 5.85 4.71
N LEU A 181 19.78 6.71 4.20
CA LEU A 181 19.35 7.95 4.88
C LEU A 181 20.52 8.85 5.28
N ASP A 182 21.60 8.92 4.50
CA ASP A 182 22.80 9.70 4.80
C ASP A 182 23.34 9.49 6.24
N GLY A 183 23.18 8.27 6.77
CA GLY A 183 23.57 7.93 8.15
C GLY A 183 22.63 8.45 9.26
N TYR A 184 21.38 8.77 8.95
CA TYR A 184 20.35 9.11 9.95
C TYR A 184 19.52 7.89 10.37
N CYS A 185 19.16 7.82 11.66
CA CYS A 185 18.42 6.72 12.25
C CYS A 185 16.98 6.62 11.72
N ALA A 186 16.69 5.58 10.92
CA ALA A 186 15.38 5.32 10.32
C ALA A 186 14.24 5.32 11.36
N VAL A 187 14.44 4.61 12.49
CA VAL A 187 13.44 4.50 13.56
C VAL A 187 13.16 5.85 14.24
N THR A 188 14.17 6.66 14.56
CA THR A 188 13.97 8.00 15.14
C THR A 188 13.29 8.96 14.14
N LEU A 189 13.64 8.87 12.87
CA LEU A 189 13.01 9.63 11.78
C LEU A 189 11.53 9.25 11.62
N TRP A 190 11.20 7.95 11.74
CA TRP A 190 9.82 7.47 11.66
C TRP A 190 8.99 7.75 12.93
N LYS A 191 9.54 7.56 14.13
CA LYS A 191 8.80 7.76 15.40
C LYS A 191 8.60 9.24 15.75
N HIS A 192 9.55 10.10 15.37
CA HIS A 192 9.61 11.48 15.87
C HIS A 192 9.78 12.55 14.79
N ARG A 193 9.82 12.18 13.50
CA ARG A 193 10.03 13.09 12.36
C ARG A 193 11.34 13.93 12.51
N ARG A 194 12.36 13.36 13.16
CA ARG A 194 13.65 14.01 13.49
C ARG A 194 14.84 13.29 12.86
N TRP A 195 15.70 14.06 12.20
CA TRP A 195 16.99 13.60 11.65
C TRP A 195 18.05 13.49 12.76
N VAL A 196 18.04 12.39 13.51
CA VAL A 196 19.09 12.06 14.49
C VAL A 196 20.09 11.12 13.83
N LYS A 197 21.39 11.45 13.90
CA LYS A 197 22.45 10.60 13.32
C LYS A 197 22.50 9.25 14.03
N GLY A 198 22.70 8.19 13.24
CA GLY A 198 23.04 6.88 13.78
C GLY A 198 24.52 6.78 14.15
N SER A 199 24.88 5.74 14.90
CA SER A 199 26.24 5.35 15.21
C SER A 199 26.63 4.13 14.38
N GLU A 200 27.87 4.08 13.89
CA GLU A 200 28.41 2.88 13.22
C GLU A 200 28.48 1.65 14.13
N GLN A 201 28.35 1.85 15.46
CA GLN A 201 28.23 0.78 16.46
C GLN A 201 26.88 0.06 16.42
N PHE A 202 25.83 0.70 15.86
CA PHE A 202 24.49 0.15 15.78
C PHE A 202 24.08 0.09 14.31
N LYS A 203 24.45 -1.01 13.63
CA LYS A 203 24.17 -1.26 12.22
C LYS A 203 23.16 -2.38 12.03
N GLY A 204 22.34 -2.27 11.00
CA GLY A 204 21.43 -3.31 10.53
C GLY A 204 21.32 -3.28 9.00
N GLU A 205 20.99 -4.43 8.39
CA GLU A 205 20.81 -4.56 6.95
C GLU A 205 19.33 -4.83 6.63
N TYR A 206 18.82 -4.24 5.56
CA TYR A 206 17.54 -4.63 5.01
C TYR A 206 17.48 -4.51 3.48
N LYS A 207 17.12 -5.60 2.79
CA LYS A 207 17.03 -5.67 1.32
C LYS A 207 18.31 -5.15 0.63
N GLY A 208 19.48 -5.58 1.13
CA GLY A 208 20.80 -5.23 0.61
C GLY A 208 21.31 -3.84 0.99
N GLN A 209 20.58 -3.09 1.82
CA GLN A 209 20.93 -1.72 2.23
C GLN A 209 21.36 -1.68 3.70
N GLU A 210 22.48 -1.01 4.00
CA GLU A 210 22.95 -0.79 5.38
C GLU A 210 22.29 0.46 6.00
N TYR A 211 21.79 0.32 7.22
CA TYR A 211 21.22 1.38 8.04
C TYR A 211 21.99 1.50 9.37
N VAL A 212 22.11 2.72 9.88
CA VAL A 212 22.70 3.02 11.20
C VAL A 212 21.65 3.58 12.16
N PHE A 213 21.78 3.27 13.45
CA PHE A 213 20.78 3.56 14.48
C PHE A 213 21.37 4.38 15.62
N SER A 214 20.52 5.14 16.31
CA SER A 214 20.96 6.06 17.39
C SER A 214 21.22 5.34 18.72
N SER A 215 20.71 4.11 18.87
CA SER A 215 20.85 3.26 20.05
C SER A 215 20.68 1.77 19.69
N ALA A 216 21.11 0.87 20.58
CA ALA A 216 20.80 -0.57 20.46
C ALA A 216 19.27 -0.85 20.49
N GLU A 217 18.51 -0.04 21.23
CA GLU A 217 17.03 -0.07 21.26
C GLU A 217 16.44 0.23 19.88
N THR A 218 16.90 1.30 19.21
CA THR A 218 16.39 1.66 17.87
C THR A 218 16.86 0.70 16.77
N LEU A 219 17.97 0.00 16.95
CA LEU A 219 18.35 -1.16 16.11
C LEU A 219 17.43 -2.38 16.36
N HIS A 220 17.08 -2.65 17.63
CA HIS A 220 16.17 -3.75 17.97
C HIS A 220 14.77 -3.53 17.38
N GLU A 221 14.18 -2.33 17.57
CA GLU A 221 12.90 -1.96 16.93
C GLU A 221 12.92 -2.15 15.41
N PHE A 222 14.03 -1.74 14.76
CA PHE A 222 14.20 -1.92 13.32
C PHE A 222 14.24 -3.41 12.92
N THR A 223 14.89 -4.25 13.71
CA THR A 223 15.03 -5.68 13.42
C THR A 223 13.69 -6.42 13.55
N GLU A 224 12.79 -5.98 14.44
CA GLU A 224 11.45 -6.56 14.58
C GLU A 224 10.52 -6.26 13.39
N ASN A 225 10.59 -5.06 12.81
CA ASN A 225 9.73 -4.67 11.68
C ASN A 225 10.40 -3.62 10.76
N PRO A 226 11.40 -4.00 9.94
CA PRO A 226 12.18 -3.04 9.15
C PRO A 226 11.35 -2.35 8.05
N GLU A 227 10.35 -3.04 7.49
CA GLU A 227 9.42 -2.53 6.47
C GLU A 227 8.76 -1.20 6.87
N ARG A 228 8.50 -1.01 8.17
CA ARG A 228 7.87 0.20 8.73
C ARG A 228 8.76 1.44 8.65
N PHE A 229 10.07 1.27 8.71
CA PHE A 229 11.02 2.35 8.99
C PHE A 229 11.84 2.77 7.75
N VAL A 230 11.99 1.87 6.78
CA VAL A 230 12.76 2.14 5.56
C VAL A 230 12.00 3.05 4.58
N PRO A 231 12.70 3.80 3.71
CA PRO A 231 12.08 4.46 2.58
C PRO A 231 11.35 3.51 1.65
N ARG A 232 10.21 3.98 1.13
CA ARG A 232 9.50 3.37 0.01
C ARG A 232 10.37 3.41 -1.24
N PHE A 233 10.07 2.50 -2.18
CA PHE A 233 10.83 2.33 -3.41
C PHE A 233 12.34 2.12 -3.20
N LEU A 234 12.75 1.51 -2.07
CA LEU A 234 14.16 1.33 -1.69
C LEU A 234 14.95 2.66 -1.66
N GLY A 235 14.25 3.77 -1.40
CA GLY A 235 14.81 5.12 -1.44
C GLY A 235 14.91 5.75 -2.83
N CYS A 236 14.50 5.08 -3.91
CA CYS A 236 14.40 5.68 -5.24
C CYS A 236 13.26 6.73 -5.31
N ASP A 237 13.44 7.70 -6.21
CA ASP A 237 12.46 8.76 -6.47
C ASP A 237 11.21 8.21 -7.16
N PRO A 238 10.02 8.23 -6.52
CA PRO A 238 8.82 7.62 -7.08
C PRO A 238 8.31 8.33 -8.34
N VAL A 239 8.65 9.61 -8.54
CA VAL A 239 8.28 10.34 -9.76
C VAL A 239 9.13 9.86 -10.93
N VAL A 240 10.44 9.70 -10.72
CA VAL A 240 11.35 9.21 -11.79
C VAL A 240 11.08 7.75 -12.13
N VAL A 241 10.82 6.91 -11.12
CA VAL A 241 10.43 5.50 -11.34
C VAL A 241 9.12 5.43 -12.11
N TRP A 242 8.10 6.25 -11.78
CA TRP A 242 6.82 6.24 -12.51
C TRP A 242 6.90 6.83 -13.93
N GLU A 243 7.69 7.89 -14.14
CA GLU A 243 7.71 8.62 -15.42
C GLU A 243 8.76 8.09 -16.41
N THR A 244 9.72 7.26 -15.97
CA THR A 244 10.82 6.77 -16.82
C THR A 244 11.22 5.30 -16.60
N ASP A 245 10.58 4.58 -15.68
CA ASP A 245 10.99 3.23 -15.20
C ASP A 245 12.42 3.15 -14.63
N ARG A 246 13.08 4.29 -14.35
CA ARG A 246 14.47 4.33 -13.84
C ARG A 246 14.54 4.42 -12.32
N ALA A 247 15.35 3.54 -11.73
CA ALA A 247 15.66 3.48 -10.30
C ALA A 247 16.68 4.57 -9.86
N ILE A 248 16.29 5.85 -9.90
CA ILE A 248 17.18 6.96 -9.46
C ILE A 248 17.08 7.17 -7.93
N PRO A 249 18.19 7.11 -7.17
CA PRO A 249 18.18 7.36 -5.72
C PRO A 249 17.68 8.77 -5.35
N GLY A 250 16.83 8.83 -4.32
CA GLY A 250 16.40 10.06 -3.69
C GLY A 250 17.35 10.51 -2.57
N LYS A 251 17.28 11.80 -2.21
CA LYS A 251 18.17 12.46 -1.24
C LYS A 251 17.40 12.83 0.02
N THR A 252 17.99 12.69 1.21
CA THR A 252 17.31 13.00 2.50
C THR A 252 16.78 14.43 2.57
N GLN A 253 17.56 15.39 2.06
CA GLN A 253 17.22 16.82 1.99
C GLN A 253 15.91 17.11 1.24
N PHE A 254 15.45 16.20 0.37
CA PHE A 254 14.18 16.32 -0.36
C PHE A 254 13.09 15.38 0.16
N GLY A 255 13.33 14.63 1.24
CA GLY A 255 12.37 13.66 1.78
C GLY A 255 11.01 14.25 2.12
N ALA A 256 9.97 13.42 2.05
CA ALA A 256 8.62 13.71 2.52
C ALA A 256 7.98 12.46 3.12
N PHE A 257 7.14 12.65 4.13
CA PHE A 257 6.23 11.61 4.60
C PHE A 257 4.88 11.75 3.88
N TYR A 258 4.27 10.62 3.57
CA TYR A 258 2.88 10.50 3.09
C TYR A 258 2.34 9.14 3.54
N ASP A 259 1.11 9.09 4.07
CA ASP A 259 0.51 7.85 4.63
C ASP A 259 1.38 7.20 5.73
N ASP A 260 2.06 8.02 6.54
CA ASP A 260 3.12 7.66 7.50
C ASP A 260 4.34 6.89 6.93
N GLU A 261 4.37 6.62 5.63
CA GLU A 261 5.53 6.08 4.92
C GLU A 261 6.52 7.19 4.50
N LEU A 262 7.81 6.84 4.43
CA LEU A 262 8.88 7.76 4.03
C LEU A 262 9.17 7.65 2.52
N TYR A 263 9.12 8.78 1.81
CA TYR A 263 9.48 8.89 0.40
C TYR A 263 10.70 9.82 0.25
N LEU A 264 11.67 9.42 -0.58
CA LEU A 264 12.84 10.22 -0.94
C LEU A 264 12.74 10.68 -2.40
N PHE A 265 13.39 11.79 -2.74
CA PHE A 265 13.30 12.42 -4.06
C PHE A 265 14.66 12.90 -4.53
N SER A 266 14.94 12.79 -5.82
CA SER A 266 16.20 13.20 -6.45
C SER A 266 16.32 14.72 -6.59
N THR A 267 15.16 15.40 -6.71
CA THR A 267 15.04 16.87 -6.82
C THR A 267 13.93 17.43 -5.91
N ALA A 268 13.99 18.74 -5.64
CA ALA A 268 12.93 19.45 -4.92
C ALA A 268 11.62 19.56 -5.73
N GLU A 269 11.69 19.58 -7.06
CA GLU A 269 10.51 19.69 -7.93
C GLU A 269 9.77 18.35 -8.00
N ASN A 270 10.47 17.22 -8.07
CA ASN A 270 9.85 15.89 -8.02
C ASN A 270 9.07 15.69 -6.71
N ARG A 271 9.65 16.12 -5.58
CA ARG A 271 8.96 16.15 -4.27
C ARG A 271 7.68 16.99 -4.29
N LYS A 272 7.67 18.11 -5.02
CA LYS A 272 6.53 19.02 -5.18
C LYS A 272 5.46 18.40 -6.10
N THR A 273 5.86 17.83 -7.23
CA THR A 273 5.02 17.05 -8.16
C THR A 273 4.34 15.88 -7.45
N PHE A 274 5.10 15.09 -6.68
CA PHE A 274 4.56 14.02 -5.84
C PHE A 274 3.53 14.56 -4.83
N LYS A 275 3.86 15.62 -4.09
CA LYS A 275 2.93 16.22 -3.12
C LYS A 275 1.65 16.77 -3.74
N ALA A 276 1.65 17.11 -5.02
CA ALA A 276 0.46 17.57 -5.75
C ALA A 276 -0.47 16.42 -6.19
N SER A 277 0.01 15.17 -6.29
CA SER A 277 -0.77 14.00 -6.71
C SER A 277 -0.14 12.68 -6.23
N PRO A 278 -0.01 12.43 -4.91
CA PRO A 278 0.80 11.32 -4.40
C PRO A 278 0.28 9.95 -4.84
N ASP A 279 -1.04 9.77 -4.88
CA ASP A 279 -1.69 8.52 -5.30
C ASP A 279 -1.44 8.13 -6.77
N ARG A 280 -0.90 9.04 -7.60
CA ARG A 280 -0.41 8.71 -8.95
C ARG A 280 0.91 7.94 -8.90
N TYR A 281 1.80 8.32 -7.99
CA TYR A 281 3.21 7.89 -7.98
C TYR A 281 3.50 6.70 -7.06
N ILE A 282 2.51 6.27 -6.26
CA ILE A 282 2.61 5.11 -5.36
C ILE A 282 1.95 3.84 -5.91
N ARG A 283 1.18 3.92 -7.00
CA ARG A 283 0.48 2.78 -7.65
C ARG A 283 1.40 1.91 -8.53
N THR A 284 2.70 2.01 -8.34
CA THR A 284 3.72 1.54 -9.28
C THR A 284 3.86 0.03 -9.25
N ARG A 285 3.69 -0.63 -10.41
CA ARG A 285 3.86 -2.09 -10.58
C ARG A 285 5.32 -2.54 -10.72
N VAL A 286 6.27 -1.59 -10.69
CA VAL A 286 7.70 -1.83 -10.87
C VAL A 286 8.28 -2.51 -9.62
N VAL A 287 8.71 -3.77 -9.78
CA VAL A 287 9.49 -4.49 -8.77
C VAL A 287 10.95 -4.00 -8.85
N LEU A 288 11.25 -2.93 -8.12
CA LEU A 288 12.63 -2.47 -7.93
C LEU A 288 13.43 -3.58 -7.22
N ARG A 289 14.58 -3.94 -7.80
CA ARG A 289 15.54 -4.89 -7.23
C ARG A 289 16.83 -4.14 -6.85
N PRO A 290 17.54 -4.54 -5.78
CA PRO A 290 18.73 -3.81 -5.32
C PRO A 290 19.82 -3.63 -6.40
N GLU A 291 19.99 -4.60 -7.29
CA GLU A 291 21.04 -4.60 -8.31
C GLU A 291 20.81 -3.51 -9.40
N LEU A 292 19.57 -3.06 -9.55
CA LEU A 292 19.20 -1.96 -10.45
C LEU A 292 19.48 -0.56 -9.85
N ILE A 293 19.82 -0.49 -8.56
CA ILE A 293 20.15 0.76 -7.87
C ILE A 293 21.66 1.05 -7.98
N GLU A 294 22.50 0.02 -7.85
CA GLU A 294 23.97 0.16 -7.97
C GLU A 294 24.41 0.70 -9.34
N THR A 295 23.67 0.34 -10.39
CA THR A 295 23.90 0.78 -11.77
C THR A 295 23.39 2.20 -12.07
N ALA A 296 22.75 2.86 -11.10
CA ALA A 296 22.34 4.27 -11.18
C ALA A 296 23.24 5.23 -10.38
N ILE A 297 24.31 4.70 -9.77
CA ILE A 297 25.27 5.43 -8.90
C ILE A 297 26.67 5.53 -9.54
N GLN A 298 26.88 4.89 -10.70
CA GLN A 298 28.09 4.98 -11.53
C GLN A 298 27.92 6.04 -12.64
#